data_AF-A0A7V1EQH3-F1
#
_entry.id   AF-A0A7V1EQH3-F1
#
_cell.length_a   1.000
_cell.length_b   1.000
_cell.length_c   1.000
_cell.angle_alpha   90.00
_cell.angle_beta   90.00
_cell.angle_gamma   90.00
#
_symmetry.space_group_name_H-M   'P 1'
#
loop_
_entity.id
_entity.type
_entity.pdbx_description
1 polymer ?
#
loop_
_entity_poly.entity_id
_entity_poly.type
_entity_poly.pdbx_seq_one_letter_code
_entity_poly.pdbx_strand_id
1 'polypeptide(L)' 'MANKGNTTSSKALADFLSEAQEIVESLNRDVLHLDDNTKRGKRDPELINNIFRAAHSLKGLSGMFGMEKMS' A
#
# COMPACT_ATOMS: atom_id res chain seq x y z
N MET A 1 22.16 -29.75 -11.09
CA MET A 1 21.53 -28.59 -11.77
C MET A 1 20.34 -28.17 -10.92
N ALA A 2 20.47 -27.09 -10.14
CA ALA A 2 19.46 -26.69 -9.16
C ALA A 2 18.34 -25.87 -9.79
N ASN A 3 17.11 -26.19 -9.40
CA ASN A 3 15.84 -25.62 -9.82
C ASN A 3 15.77 -24.10 -9.55
N LYS A 4 16.23 -23.29 -10.50
CA LYS A 4 16.29 -21.82 -10.43
C LYS A 4 14.93 -21.14 -10.64
N GLY A 5 13.88 -21.91 -10.94
CA GLY A 5 12.53 -21.40 -11.25
C GLY A 5 11.66 -21.11 -10.02
N ASN A 6 11.93 -21.73 -8.87
CA ASN A 6 11.07 -21.59 -7.67
C ASN A 6 11.47 -20.43 -6.73
N THR A 7 12.72 -19.98 -6.78
CA THR A 7 13.24 -18.97 -5.83
C THR A 7 12.90 -17.54 -6.23
N THR A 8 12.85 -17.24 -7.53
CA THR A 8 12.55 -15.89 -8.04
C THR A 8 11.12 -15.47 -7.74
N SER A 9 10.16 -16.39 -7.83
CA SER A 9 8.74 -16.12 -7.53
C SER A 9 8.52 -15.86 -6.03
N SER A 10 9.14 -16.64 -5.15
CA SER A 10 9.05 -16.41 -3.70
C SER A 10 9.68 -15.09 -3.27
N LYS A 11 10.78 -14.67 -3.91
CA LYS A 11 11.39 -13.36 -3.64
C LYS A 11 10.48 -12.22 -4.10
N ALA A 12 9.95 -12.29 -5.32
CA ALA A 12 9.03 -11.29 -5.85
C ALA A 12 7.79 -11.14 -4.96
N LEU A 13 7.24 -12.26 -4.46
CA LEU A 13 6.12 -12.23 -3.53
C LEU A 13 6.50 -11.59 -2.18
N ALA A 14 7.70 -11.88 -1.64
CA ALA A 14 8.17 -11.25 -0.42
C ALA A 14 8.36 -9.73 -0.57
N ASP A 15 8.94 -9.30 -1.70
CA ASP A 15 9.13 -7.88 -2.02
C ASP A 15 7.75 -7.18 -2.14
N PHE A 16 6.78 -7.80 -2.84
CA PHE A 16 5.40 -7.31 -2.91
C PHE A 16 4.75 -7.16 -1.54
N LEU A 17 4.82 -8.19 -0.69
CA LEU A 17 4.20 -8.17 0.63
C LEU A 17 4.82 -7.10 1.53
N SER A 18 6.15 -6.93 1.46
CA SER A 18 6.85 -5.89 2.21
C SER A 18 6.38 -4.50 1.80
N GLU A 19 6.37 -4.20 0.50
CA GLU A 19 5.97 -2.88 -0.01
C GLU A 19 4.48 -2.61 0.21
N ALA A 20 3.63 -3.63 0.02
CA ALA A 20 2.20 -3.51 0.31
C ALA A 20 1.95 -3.23 1.80
N GLN A 21 2.70 -3.86 2.70
CA GLN A 21 2.59 -3.63 4.14
C GLN A 21 2.99 -2.19 4.49
N GLU A 22 4.10 -1.68 3.95
CA GLU A 22 4.53 -0.29 4.19
C GLU A 22 3.47 0.73 3.75
N ILE A 23 2.86 0.51 2.57
CA ILE A 23 1.79 1.36 2.05
C ILE A 23 0.56 1.31 2.96
N VAL A 24 0.13 0.11 3.38
CA VAL A 24 -1.03 -0.07 4.28
C VAL A 24 -0.79 0.58 5.63
N GLU A 25 0.42 0.45 6.18
CA GLU A 25 0.78 1.08 7.45
C GLU A 25 0.75 2.62 7.34
N SER A 26 1.24 3.18 6.23
CA SER A 26 1.15 4.63 5.98
C SER A 26 -0.29 5.09 5.87
N LEU A 27 -1.09 4.37 5.07
CA LEU A 27 -2.51 4.66 4.88
C LEU A 27 -3.26 4.64 6.22
N ASN A 28 -3.00 3.65 7.08
CA ASN A 28 -3.62 3.55 8.40
C ASN A 28 -3.27 4.77 9.29
N ARG A 29 -2.00 5.19 9.31
CA ARG A 29 -1.58 6.38 10.05
C ARG A 29 -2.29 7.64 9.57
N ASP A 30 -2.37 7.82 8.26
CA ASP A 30 -2.99 9.01 7.66
C ASP A 30 -4.51 9.06 7.93
N VAL A 31 -5.20 7.91 7.90
CA VAL A 31 -6.62 7.81 8.24
C VAL A 31 -6.86 8.14 9.72
N LEU A 32 -6.00 7.68 10.63
CA LEU A 32 -6.10 8.03 12.05
C LEU A 32 -5.84 9.53 12.28
N HIS A 33 -4.89 10.12 11.57
CA HIS A 33 -4.66 11.57 11.60
C HIS A 33 -5.86 12.35 11.04
N LEU A 34 -6.55 11.82 10.02
CA LEU A 34 -7.72 12.46 9.44
C LEU A 34 -8.88 12.48 10.46
N ASP A 35 -9.06 11.38 11.18
CA ASP A 35 -10.05 11.29 12.27
C ASP A 35 -9.75 12.30 13.40
N ASP A 36 -8.50 12.40 13.88
CA ASP A 36 -8.11 13.40 14.89
C ASP A 36 -8.36 14.83 14.40
N ASN A 37 -7.92 15.15 13.17
CA ASN A 37 -8.14 16.47 12.58
C ASN A 37 -9.63 16.81 12.50
N THR A 38 -10.45 15.86 12.06
CA THR A 38 -11.91 16.04 11.95
C THR A 38 -12.54 16.30 13.31
N LYS A 39 -12.18 15.54 14.35
CA LYS A 39 -12.65 15.73 15.74
C LYS A 39 -12.27 17.10 16.30
N ARG A 40 -11.16 17.68 15.84
CA ARG A 40 -10.65 19.00 16.26
C ARG A 40 -11.14 20.15 15.38
N GLY A 41 -12.03 19.88 14.42
CA GLY A 41 -12.54 20.86 13.47
C GLY A 41 -11.50 21.36 12.45
N LYS A 42 -10.39 20.65 12.30
CA LYS A 42 -9.33 20.97 11.33
C LYS A 42 -9.61 20.24 10.02
N ARG A 43 -9.26 20.90 8.91
CA ARG A 43 -9.30 20.31 7.57
C ARG A 43 -7.91 20.40 6.97
N ASP A 44 -7.44 19.27 6.46
CA ASP A 44 -6.15 19.16 5.78
C ASP A 44 -6.38 18.45 4.44
N PRO A 45 -6.54 19.20 3.34
CA PRO A 45 -6.69 18.62 2.01
C PRO A 45 -5.49 17.76 1.58
N GLU A 46 -4.29 18.07 2.07
CA GLU A 46 -3.10 17.33 1.68
C GLU A 46 -3.07 15.94 2.32
N LEU A 47 -3.58 15.82 3.56
CA LEU A 47 -3.77 14.53 4.18
C LEU A 47 -4.72 13.63 3.35
N ILE A 48 -5.79 14.19 2.80
CA ILE A 48 -6.70 13.45 1.91
C ILE A 48 -5.99 13.04 0.62
N ASN A 49 -5.18 13.92 0.03
CA ASN A 49 -4.38 13.59 -1.14
C ASN A 49 -3.39 12.45 -0.86
N ASN A 50 -2.76 12.43 0.32
CA ASN A 50 -1.83 11.39 0.72
C ASN A 50 -2.53 10.03 0.87
N ILE A 51 -3.69 10.00 1.52
CA ILE A 51 -4.55 8.80 1.62
C ILE A 51 -4.90 8.26 0.24
N PHE A 52 -5.33 9.13 -0.68
CA PHE A 52 -5.66 8.73 -2.05
C PHE A 52 -4.45 8.16 -2.78
N ARG A 53 -3.29 8.81 -2.67
CA ARG A 53 -2.04 8.35 -3.31
C ARG A 53 -1.59 7.00 -2.76
N ALA A 54 -1.67 6.78 -1.44
CA ALA A 54 -1.33 5.50 -0.83
C ALA A 54 -2.24 4.37 -1.35
N ALA A 55 -3.55 4.60 -1.40
CA ALA A 55 -4.50 3.64 -1.95
C ALA A 55 -4.24 3.37 -3.46
N HIS A 56 -3.93 4.42 -4.23
CA HIS A 56 -3.59 4.28 -5.65
C HIS A 56 -2.28 3.51 -5.87
N SER A 57 -1.26 3.76 -5.06
CA SER A 57 0.00 3.02 -5.10
C SER A 57 -0.23 1.54 -4.77
N LEU A 58 -1.03 1.21 -3.76
CA LEU A 58 -1.36 -0.18 -3.42
C LEU A 58 -2.08 -0.90 -4.56
N LYS A 59 -3.02 -0.22 -5.24
CA LYS A 59 -3.70 -0.73 -6.44
C LYS A 59 -2.70 -1.00 -7.57
N GLY A 60 -1.82 -0.04 -7.85
CA GLY A 60 -0.78 -0.16 -8.88
C GLY A 60 0.18 -1.31 -8.60
N LEU A 61 0.66 -1.42 -7.36
CA LEU A 61 1.50 -2.50 -6.88
C LEU A 61 0.79 -3.86 -7.05
N SER A 62 -0.48 -3.96 -6.67
CA SER A 62 -1.28 -5.18 -6.86
C SER A 62 -1.39 -5.59 -8.33
N GLY A 63 -1.58 -4.63 -9.24
CA GLY A 63 -1.61 -4.89 -10.69
C GLY A 63 -0.27 -5.39 -11.25
N MET A 64 0.85 -4.85 -10.76
CA MET A 64 2.19 -5.26 -11.20
C MET A 64 2.52 -6.72 -10.84
N PHE A 65 1.95 -7.24 -9.75
CA PHE A 65 2.16 -8.61 -9.28
C PHE A 65 1.02 -9.57 -9.65
N GLY A 66 0.06 -9.15 -10.49
CA GLY A 66 -1.02 -10.00 -11.00
C GLY A 66 -2.14 -10.28 -9.99
N MET A 67 -2.28 -9.45 -8.96
CA MET A 67 -3.30 -9.58 -7.92
C MET A 67 -4.59 -8.86 -8.35
N GLU A 68 -5.27 -9.39 -9.38
CA GLU A 68 -6.41 -8.74 -10.06
C GLU A 68 -7.60 -8.40 -9.16
N LYS A 69 -7.77 -9.08 -8.01
CA LYS A 69 -8.84 -8.77 -7.05
C LYS A 69 -8.59 -7.49 -6.25
N MET A 70 -7.37 -6.97 -6.25
CA MET A 70 -6.95 -5.76 -5.51
C MET A 70 -6.64 -4.57 -6.43
N SER A 71 -6.60 -4.77 -7.76
CA SER A 71 -6.39 -3.73 -8.78
C SER A 71 -7.69 -3.16 -9.29
#